data_AF-A0A7S3E139-F1
#
_entry.id   AF-A0A7S3E139-F1
#
_cell.length_a   1.000
_cell.length_b   1.000
_cell.length_c   1.000
_cell.angle_alpha   90.00
_cell.angle_beta   90.00
_cell.angle_gamma   90.00
#
_symmetry.space_group_name_H-M   'P 1'
#
loop_
_entity.id
_entity.type
_entity.pdbx_description
1 polymer ?
#
loop_
_entity_poly.entity_id
_entity_poly.type
_entity_poly.pdbx_seq_one_letter_code
_entity_poly.pdbx_strand_id
1 'polypeptide(L)'
;AELSKAANPNQGTDASSTASYAYNAAAAEPPSPNVNGMTAEEFIMQFKWDTASMPARKTLADLISITTKRATDLDEQLRQHAAEATSKRADAAALGKKFTGPLATRDLNAVIEEDHVLETEHISTLFANITQSNKQAWLAGYERWAQGFVVPRSSKCVASDATGEIWSVHLFRRVKDAFVTSAREAGIVVREHPSSA
;
A
#
# COMPACT_ATOMS: atom_id res chain seq x y z
N ALA A 1 -25.57 67.70 4.07
CA ALA A 1 -25.45 66.91 2.82
C ALA A 1 -24.51 65.76 3.13
N GLU A 2 -24.98 64.72 3.82
CA GLU A 2 -25.60 63.54 3.19
C GLU A 2 -24.79 63.03 1.99
N LEU A 3 -24.12 61.89 2.17
CA LEU A 3 -24.53 60.64 1.53
C LEU A 3 -23.65 59.47 2.02
N SER A 4 -24.35 58.42 2.41
CA SER A 4 -23.91 57.10 2.85
C SER A 4 -23.30 56.29 1.70
N LYS A 5 -22.35 55.40 2.02
CA LYS A 5 -22.24 54.12 1.31
C LYS A 5 -21.66 53.04 2.20
N ALA A 6 -22.40 51.95 2.23
CA ALA A 6 -22.32 50.84 3.16
C ALA A 6 -21.03 50.02 3.03
N ALA A 7 -20.60 49.48 4.18
CA ALA A 7 -19.62 48.43 4.30
C ALA A 7 -20.16 47.14 3.67
N ASN A 8 -19.33 46.48 2.84
CA ASN A 8 -19.58 45.13 2.36
C ASN A 8 -18.53 44.20 2.98
N PRO A 9 -18.91 43.23 3.83
CA PRO A 9 -18.00 42.26 4.40
C PRO A 9 -18.03 40.98 3.56
N ASN A 10 -17.11 40.85 2.61
CA ASN A 10 -16.66 39.54 2.10
C ASN A 10 -15.62 39.73 1.00
N GLN A 11 -14.38 39.32 1.27
CA GLN A 11 -13.60 38.35 0.46
C GLN A 11 -12.17 38.34 1.01
N GLY A 12 -11.96 37.46 1.99
CA GLY A 12 -10.66 37.05 2.45
C GLY A 12 -10.12 35.91 1.59
N THR A 13 -8.80 35.95 1.42
CA THR A 13 -7.89 34.79 1.35
C THR A 13 -8.14 33.75 0.25
N ASP A 14 -7.40 33.90 -0.85
CA ASP A 14 -7.11 32.86 -1.84
C ASP A 14 -6.32 31.72 -1.18
N ALA A 15 -7.03 30.76 -0.59
CA ALA A 15 -6.47 29.50 -0.12
C ALA A 15 -7.59 28.45 0.01
N SER A 16 -8.23 28.07 -1.09
CA SER A 16 -9.07 26.86 -1.16
C SER A 16 -9.49 26.55 -2.60
N SER A 17 -8.68 25.74 -3.30
CA SER A 17 -9.19 24.90 -4.38
C SER A 17 -8.44 23.56 -4.41
N THR A 18 -8.34 22.93 -3.25
CA THR A 18 -8.28 21.48 -3.16
C THR A 18 -9.71 20.99 -3.08
N ALA A 19 -10.37 20.90 -4.24
CA ALA A 19 -11.67 20.29 -4.36
C ALA A 19 -11.58 18.86 -3.82
N SER A 20 -12.32 18.63 -2.74
CA SER A 20 -12.47 17.38 -2.02
C SER A 20 -12.93 16.25 -2.93
N TYR A 21 -12.04 15.31 -3.21
CA TYR A 21 -12.38 13.99 -3.77
C TYR A 21 -13.00 13.12 -2.67
N ALA A 22 -14.23 13.43 -2.25
CA ALA A 22 -15.06 12.54 -1.47
C ALA A 22 -16.01 11.80 -2.43
N TYR A 23 -15.65 10.55 -2.75
CA TYR A 23 -16.35 9.66 -3.65
C TYR A 23 -17.73 9.25 -3.09
N ASN A 24 -18.83 9.77 -3.66
CA ASN A 24 -20.13 9.11 -3.62
C ASN A 24 -20.16 8.07 -4.77
N ALA A 25 -19.68 6.87 -4.48
CA ALA A 25 -19.31 5.84 -5.47
C ALA A 25 -20.47 4.98 -6.02
N ALA A 26 -21.67 5.52 -6.23
CA ALA A 26 -22.82 4.68 -6.62
C ALA A 26 -23.60 5.07 -7.89
N ALA A 27 -23.35 6.22 -8.55
CA ALA A 27 -24.15 6.61 -9.72
C ALA A 27 -23.51 7.63 -10.68
N ALA A 28 -22.18 7.76 -10.74
CA ALA A 28 -21.55 8.60 -11.76
C ALA A 28 -21.23 7.73 -12.98
N GLU A 29 -21.84 8.02 -14.13
CA GLU A 29 -21.36 7.50 -15.41
C GLU A 29 -19.87 7.84 -15.55
N PRO A 30 -19.04 6.92 -16.07
CA PRO A 30 -17.63 7.20 -16.27
C PRO A 30 -17.50 8.46 -17.14
N PRO A 31 -16.59 9.39 -16.81
CA PRO A 31 -16.42 10.61 -17.59
C PRO A 31 -16.18 10.23 -19.06
N SER A 32 -17.00 10.78 -19.95
CA SER A 32 -16.85 10.56 -21.38
C SER A 32 -15.46 11.04 -21.83
N PRO A 33 -14.79 10.31 -22.73
CA PRO A 33 -13.48 10.71 -23.21
C PRO A 33 -13.60 12.00 -24.03
N ASN A 34 -12.88 13.04 -23.60
CA ASN A 34 -12.80 14.31 -24.32
C ASN A 34 -11.67 14.28 -25.36
N VAL A 35 -11.88 14.95 -26.48
CA VAL A 35 -10.87 15.14 -27.54
C VAL A 35 -10.41 16.60 -27.48
N ASN A 36 -9.15 16.85 -27.14
CA ASN A 36 -8.57 18.20 -27.01
C ASN A 36 -9.36 19.15 -26.07
N GLY A 37 -9.97 18.60 -25.02
CA GLY A 37 -10.78 19.37 -24.07
C GLY A 37 -12.22 19.65 -24.53
N MET A 38 -12.63 19.14 -25.69
CA MET A 38 -14.01 19.19 -26.20
C MET A 38 -14.69 17.82 -26.08
N THR A 39 -16.01 17.82 -26.05
CA THR A 39 -16.77 16.58 -26.25
C THR A 39 -16.59 16.05 -27.67
N ALA A 40 -16.84 14.75 -27.87
CA ALA A 40 -16.78 14.16 -29.21
C ALA A 40 -17.73 14.85 -30.21
N GLU A 41 -18.91 15.26 -29.76
CA GLU A 41 -19.90 15.98 -30.58
C GLU A 41 -19.38 17.35 -31.03
N GLU A 42 -18.90 18.17 -30.10
CA GLU A 42 -18.33 19.48 -30.40
C GLU A 42 -17.12 19.38 -31.34
N PHE A 43 -16.26 18.38 -31.14
CA PHE A 43 -15.10 18.14 -31.99
C PHE A 43 -15.51 17.82 -33.44
N ILE A 44 -16.54 17.00 -33.64
CA ILE A 44 -17.06 16.67 -34.98
C ILE A 44 -17.62 17.92 -35.65
N MET A 45 -18.39 18.74 -34.91
CA MET A 45 -18.98 19.98 -35.45
C MET A 45 -17.92 21.02 -35.85
N GLN A 46 -16.75 21.02 -35.21
CA GLN A 46 -15.68 21.99 -35.43
C GLN A 46 -14.41 21.38 -36.04
N PHE A 47 -14.53 20.20 -36.67
CA PHE A 47 -13.39 19.46 -37.18
C PHE A 47 -12.54 20.29 -38.14
N LYS A 48 -11.23 20.30 -37.91
CA LYS A 48 -10.22 20.92 -38.78
C LYS A 48 -9.11 19.92 -39.06
N TRP A 49 -8.71 19.83 -40.32
CA TRP A 49 -7.61 18.98 -40.73
C TRP A 49 -6.29 19.46 -40.10
N ASP A 50 -5.61 18.57 -39.37
CA ASP A 50 -4.31 18.86 -38.80
C ASP A 50 -3.22 18.72 -39.87
N THR A 51 -2.91 19.85 -40.52
CA THR A 51 -1.88 19.94 -41.56
C THR A 51 -0.46 19.71 -41.05
N ALA A 52 -0.20 19.84 -39.75
CA ALA A 52 1.12 19.59 -39.16
C ALA A 52 1.34 18.09 -38.96
N SER A 53 0.31 17.39 -38.50
CA SER A 53 0.33 15.96 -38.24
C SER A 53 0.12 15.12 -39.50
N MET A 54 -0.69 15.62 -40.45
CA MET A 54 -0.98 14.99 -41.76
C MET A 54 -0.84 16.01 -42.91
N PRO A 55 0.36 16.22 -43.46
CA PRO A 55 0.57 17.23 -44.49
C PRO A 55 -0.17 16.91 -45.79
N ALA A 56 -0.95 17.87 -46.29
CA ALA A 56 -1.72 17.75 -47.55
C ALA A 56 -0.84 17.59 -48.82
N ARG A 57 0.49 17.79 -48.68
CA ARG A 57 1.47 17.59 -49.76
C ARG A 57 1.89 16.12 -49.95
N LYS A 58 1.51 15.22 -49.04
CA LYS A 58 1.81 13.78 -49.15
C LYS A 58 0.79 13.08 -50.04
N THR A 59 1.17 11.95 -50.62
CA THR A 59 0.23 11.13 -51.39
C THR A 59 -0.83 10.54 -50.45
N LEU A 60 -2.00 10.21 -51.01
CA LEU A 60 -3.06 9.55 -50.25
C LEU A 60 -2.58 8.23 -49.63
N ALA A 61 -1.76 7.45 -50.35
CA ALA A 61 -1.20 6.20 -49.88
C ALA A 61 -0.31 6.41 -48.64
N ASP A 62 0.52 7.46 -48.63
CA ASP A 62 1.37 7.79 -47.49
C ASP A 62 0.53 8.23 -46.28
N LEU A 63 -0.52 9.02 -46.50
CA LEU A 63 -1.42 9.47 -45.42
C LEU A 63 -2.16 8.30 -44.77
N ILE A 64 -2.62 7.34 -45.57
CA ILE A 64 -3.22 6.09 -45.08
C ILE A 64 -2.20 5.33 -44.24
N SER A 65 -0.99 5.11 -44.77
CA SER A 65 0.07 4.38 -44.06
C SER A 65 0.43 5.02 -42.71
N ILE A 66 0.58 6.35 -42.66
CA ILE A 66 0.85 7.10 -41.42
C ILE A 66 -0.28 6.94 -40.42
N THR A 67 -1.53 7.03 -40.89
CA THR A 67 -2.72 6.93 -40.02
C THR A 67 -2.84 5.53 -39.44
N THR A 68 -2.71 4.49 -40.28
CA THR A 68 -2.73 3.10 -39.85
C THR A 68 -1.62 2.81 -38.85
N LYS A 69 -0.39 3.25 -39.13
CA LYS A 69 0.74 3.06 -38.22
C LYS A 69 0.49 3.74 -36.87
N ARG A 70 -0.02 4.97 -36.86
CA ARG A 70 -0.34 5.66 -35.60
C ARG A 70 -1.44 4.95 -34.82
N ALA A 71 -2.47 4.46 -35.49
CA ALA A 71 -3.52 3.70 -34.84
C ALA A 71 -2.97 2.41 -34.21
N THR A 72 -2.10 1.67 -34.91
CA THR A 72 -1.47 0.46 -34.36
C THR A 72 -0.49 0.76 -33.23
N ASP A 73 0.32 1.81 -33.36
CA ASP A 73 1.28 2.20 -32.31
C ASP A 73 0.55 2.69 -31.04
N LEU A 74 -0.58 3.39 -31.19
CA LEU A 74 -1.43 3.81 -30.06
C LEU A 74 -2.13 2.63 -29.39
N ASP A 75 -2.65 1.67 -30.17
CA ASP A 75 -3.29 0.47 -29.64
C ASP A 75 -2.30 -0.37 -28.82
N GLU A 76 -1.08 -0.55 -29.33
CA GLU A 76 -0.03 -1.28 -28.62
C GLU A 76 0.40 -0.57 -27.32
N GLN A 77 0.55 0.76 -27.36
CA GLN A 77 0.82 1.56 -26.16
C GLN A 77 -0.30 1.45 -25.12
N LEU A 78 -1.57 1.52 -25.56
CA LEU A 78 -2.71 1.37 -24.68
C LEU A 78 -2.73 -0.01 -24.03
N ARG A 79 -2.48 -1.07 -24.81
CA ARG A 79 -2.39 -2.45 -24.32
C ARG A 79 -1.28 -2.61 -23.28
N GLN A 80 -0.11 -2.04 -23.55
CA GLN A 80 1.01 -2.04 -22.60
C GLN A 80 0.64 -1.32 -21.30
N HIS A 81 0.11 -0.09 -21.38
CA HIS A 81 -0.29 0.67 -20.19
C HIS A 81 -1.42 0.00 -19.40
N ALA A 82 -2.37 -0.65 -20.07
CA ALA A 82 -3.43 -1.41 -19.43
C ALA A 82 -2.87 -2.62 -18.66
N ALA A 83 -1.90 -3.34 -19.25
CA ALA A 83 -1.21 -4.44 -18.60
C ALA A 83 -0.39 -3.96 -17.38
N GLU A 84 0.37 -2.89 -17.52
CA GLU A 84 1.14 -2.27 -16.42
C GLU A 84 0.22 -1.81 -15.28
N ALA A 85 -0.89 -1.15 -15.60
CA ALA A 85 -1.86 -0.70 -14.59
C ALA A 85 -2.49 -1.90 -13.85
N THR A 86 -2.76 -2.99 -14.56
CA THR A 86 -3.28 -4.23 -13.94
C THR A 86 -2.24 -4.87 -13.01
N SER A 87 -0.98 -4.95 -13.45
CA SER A 87 0.13 -5.44 -12.61
C SER A 87 0.30 -4.60 -11.35
N LYS A 88 0.40 -3.27 -11.49
CA LYS A 88 0.57 -2.36 -10.36
C LYS A 88 -0.59 -2.44 -9.36
N ARG A 89 -1.82 -2.64 -9.84
CA ARG A 89 -2.98 -2.87 -8.96
C ARG A 89 -2.87 -4.20 -8.21
N ALA A 90 -2.42 -5.26 -8.87
CA ALA A 90 -2.18 -6.55 -8.23
C ALA A 90 -1.08 -6.44 -7.15
N ASP A 91 0.01 -5.75 -7.46
CA ASP A 91 1.12 -5.48 -6.52
C ASP A 91 0.64 -4.67 -5.30
N ALA A 92 -0.13 -3.61 -5.54
CA ALA A 92 -0.72 -2.81 -4.46
C ALA A 92 -1.68 -3.62 -3.58
N ALA A 93 -2.53 -4.47 -4.19
CA ALA A 93 -3.41 -5.35 -3.43
C ALA A 93 -2.63 -6.40 -2.62
N ALA A 94 -1.55 -6.95 -3.17
CA ALA A 94 -0.67 -7.87 -2.48
C ALA A 94 0.06 -7.20 -1.30
N LEU A 95 0.56 -5.98 -1.49
CA LEU A 95 1.14 -5.16 -0.42
C LEU A 95 0.10 -4.87 0.66
N GLY A 96 -1.10 -4.40 0.30
CA GLY A 96 -2.17 -4.14 1.25
C GLY A 96 -2.44 -5.33 2.19
N LYS A 97 -2.51 -6.55 1.64
CA LYS A 97 -2.68 -7.78 2.44
C LYS A 97 -1.56 -8.00 3.47
N LYS A 98 -0.33 -7.57 3.19
CA LYS A 98 0.80 -7.67 4.14
C LYS A 98 0.65 -6.72 5.34
N PHE A 99 -0.12 -5.64 5.20
CA PHE A 99 -0.33 -4.63 6.25
C PHE A 99 -1.69 -4.77 6.95
N THR A 100 -2.72 -5.28 6.28
CA THR A 100 -4.10 -5.32 6.80
C THR A 100 -4.58 -6.70 7.23
N GLY A 101 -3.74 -7.73 7.14
CA GLY A 101 -4.08 -9.10 7.57
C GLY A 101 -4.04 -9.30 9.10
N PRO A 102 -4.50 -10.47 9.59
CA PRO A 102 -4.36 -10.84 11.00
C PRO A 102 -2.91 -10.74 11.45
N LEU A 103 -2.69 -10.37 12.72
CA LEU A 103 -1.35 -10.24 13.30
C LEU A 103 -0.47 -11.47 13.03
N ALA A 104 -1.06 -12.66 12.98
CA ALA A 104 -0.35 -13.91 12.72
C ALA A 104 0.40 -13.97 11.37
N THR A 105 -0.13 -13.32 10.33
CA THR A 105 0.40 -13.34 8.95
C THR A 105 0.87 -11.98 8.46
N ARG A 106 0.55 -10.90 9.18
CA ARG A 106 0.99 -9.53 8.90
C ARG A 106 2.52 -9.41 8.99
N ASP A 107 3.11 -8.56 8.15
CA ASP A 107 4.54 -8.27 8.18
C ASP A 107 4.94 -7.68 9.54
N LEU A 108 6.01 -8.23 10.10
CA LEU A 108 6.55 -7.83 11.40
C LEU A 108 7.10 -6.38 11.36
N ASN A 109 7.69 -5.96 10.24
CA ASN A 109 8.20 -4.58 10.07
C ASN A 109 7.10 -3.52 10.16
N ALA A 110 5.86 -3.91 9.89
CA ALA A 110 4.71 -3.01 9.94
C ALA A 110 4.05 -2.92 11.33
N VAL A 111 4.50 -3.73 12.28
CA VAL A 111 3.86 -3.90 13.60
C VAL A 111 4.85 -3.60 14.73
N ILE A 112 6.13 -3.91 14.53
CA ILE A 112 7.16 -3.83 15.56
C ILE A 112 7.95 -2.54 15.37
N GLU A 113 8.11 -1.80 16.46
CA GLU A 113 9.04 -0.68 16.55
C GLU A 113 10.47 -1.18 16.79
N GLU A 114 11.48 -0.44 16.29
CA GLU A 114 12.89 -0.83 16.42
C GLU A 114 13.33 -1.01 17.87
N ASP A 115 12.77 -0.24 18.80
CA ASP A 115 13.06 -0.31 20.25
C ASP A 115 12.71 -1.67 20.88
N HIS A 116 11.84 -2.46 20.23
CA HIS A 116 11.48 -3.80 20.69
C HIS A 116 12.40 -4.89 20.15
N VAL A 117 13.28 -4.57 19.19
CA VAL A 117 14.21 -5.53 18.56
C VAL A 117 15.59 -5.37 19.16
N LEU A 118 16.03 -6.39 19.90
CA LEU A 118 17.41 -6.50 20.36
C LEU A 118 18.12 -7.61 19.55
N GLU A 119 18.90 -7.19 18.55
CA GLU A 119 19.77 -8.07 17.75
C GLU A 119 21.23 -7.70 18.03
N THR A 120 21.96 -8.61 18.66
CA THR A 120 23.40 -8.49 18.93
C THR A 120 24.10 -9.79 18.54
N GLU A 121 25.43 -9.86 18.64
CA GLU A 121 26.20 -11.07 18.32
C GLU A 121 25.68 -12.33 19.06
N HIS A 122 25.22 -12.15 20.30
CA HIS A 122 24.84 -13.26 21.16
C HIS A 122 23.36 -13.30 21.50
N ILE A 123 22.63 -12.18 21.39
CA ILE A 123 21.22 -12.09 21.73
C ILE A 123 20.40 -11.83 20.46
N SER A 124 19.31 -12.58 20.31
CA SER A 124 18.33 -12.39 19.25
C SER A 124 16.94 -12.22 19.86
N THR A 125 16.08 -11.50 19.15
CA THR A 125 14.70 -11.26 19.53
C THR A 125 13.76 -12.03 18.63
N LEU A 126 12.90 -12.85 19.24
CA LEU A 126 11.85 -13.58 18.54
C LEU A 126 10.48 -13.04 18.90
N PHE A 127 9.53 -13.19 17.97
CA PHE A 127 8.16 -12.70 18.12
C PHE A 127 7.17 -13.85 18.05
N ALA A 128 6.45 -14.10 19.13
CA ALA A 128 5.47 -15.16 19.24
C ALA A 128 4.05 -14.63 19.02
N ASN A 129 3.27 -15.33 18.20
CA ASN A 129 1.85 -15.06 18.04
C ASN A 129 1.07 -15.84 19.10
N ILE A 130 0.44 -15.10 20.02
CA ILE A 130 -0.26 -15.62 21.20
C ILE A 130 -1.76 -15.35 21.03
N THR A 131 -2.58 -16.39 21.08
CA THR A 131 -4.03 -16.28 21.16
C THR A 131 -4.44 -16.07 22.62
N GLN A 132 -5.66 -15.58 22.85
CA GLN A 132 -6.16 -15.40 24.21
C GLN A 132 -6.15 -16.72 25.03
N SER A 133 -6.32 -17.86 24.37
CA SER A 133 -6.31 -19.19 24.99
C SER A 133 -4.92 -19.67 25.45
N ASN A 134 -3.84 -19.33 24.72
CA ASN A 134 -2.50 -19.81 25.03
C ASN A 134 -1.64 -18.79 25.81
N LYS A 135 -2.17 -17.59 26.10
CA LYS A 135 -1.49 -16.52 26.86
C LYS A 135 -0.94 -16.98 28.21
N GLN A 136 -1.73 -17.71 28.99
CA GLN A 136 -1.27 -18.21 30.30
C GLN A 136 -0.19 -19.29 30.16
N ALA A 137 -0.31 -20.15 29.16
CA ALA A 137 0.70 -21.18 28.87
C ALA A 137 2.03 -20.55 28.41
N TRP A 138 1.98 -19.48 27.61
CA TRP A 138 3.15 -18.72 27.22
C TRP A 138 3.86 -18.14 28.44
N LEU A 139 3.17 -17.34 29.26
CA LEU A 139 3.76 -16.68 30.43
C LEU A 139 4.35 -17.66 31.45
N ALA A 140 3.75 -18.84 31.62
CA ALA A 140 4.26 -19.86 32.53
C ALA A 140 5.40 -20.71 31.94
N GLY A 141 5.49 -20.81 30.61
CA GLY A 141 6.31 -21.82 29.93
C GLY A 141 7.54 -21.28 29.19
N TYR A 142 7.48 -20.07 28.64
CA TYR A 142 8.48 -19.59 27.67
C TYR A 142 9.92 -19.59 28.23
N GLU A 143 10.10 -19.30 29.52
CA GLU A 143 11.42 -19.28 30.17
C GLU A 143 12.09 -20.66 30.24
N ARG A 144 11.33 -21.76 30.09
CA ARG A 144 11.80 -23.14 30.24
C ARG A 144 12.11 -23.84 28.93
N TRP A 145 11.67 -23.30 27.80
CA TRP A 145 11.76 -23.99 26.50
C TRP A 145 13.18 -24.12 25.95
N ALA A 146 14.12 -23.25 26.35
CA ALA A 146 15.50 -23.34 25.89
C ALA A 146 16.53 -23.37 27.04
N GLN A 147 16.37 -24.32 27.97
CA GLN A 147 17.40 -24.78 28.93
C GLN A 147 18.31 -23.67 29.51
N GLY A 148 17.72 -22.56 30.01
CA GLY A 148 18.46 -21.47 30.65
C GLY A 148 19.08 -20.42 29.72
N PHE A 149 18.81 -20.49 28.42
CA PHE A 149 19.26 -19.52 27.41
C PHE A 149 18.17 -18.55 26.96
N VAL A 150 17.07 -18.49 27.69
CA VAL A 150 16.01 -17.47 27.55
C VAL A 150 16.19 -16.45 28.66
N VAL A 151 16.10 -15.16 28.32
CA VAL A 151 16.21 -14.09 29.32
C VAL A 151 14.89 -14.05 30.12
N PRO A 152 14.90 -14.28 31.45
CA PRO A 152 13.68 -14.24 32.25
C PRO A 152 13.07 -12.85 32.28
N ARG A 153 11.74 -12.77 32.34
CA ARG A 153 10.96 -11.51 32.29
C ARG A 153 11.27 -10.61 31.07
N SER A 154 11.89 -11.16 30.03
CA SER A 154 12.13 -10.41 28.78
C SER A 154 10.87 -10.26 27.94
N SER A 155 9.89 -11.12 28.14
CA SER A 155 8.73 -11.16 27.26
C SER A 155 7.77 -10.00 27.52
N LYS A 156 7.42 -9.27 26.46
CA LYS A 156 6.51 -8.12 26.49
C LYS A 156 5.51 -8.20 25.34
N CYS A 157 4.29 -7.73 25.58
CA CYS A 157 3.30 -7.55 24.52
C CYS A 157 3.67 -6.33 23.68
N VAL A 158 3.85 -6.54 22.37
CA VAL A 158 4.24 -5.49 21.41
C VAL A 158 3.03 -4.98 20.64
N ALA A 159 2.12 -5.89 20.28
CA ALA A 159 0.89 -5.54 19.57
C ALA A 159 -0.27 -6.43 20.03
N SER A 160 -1.48 -5.87 20.04
CA SER A 160 -2.71 -6.57 20.41
C SER A 160 -3.80 -6.23 19.41
N ASP A 161 -4.55 -7.24 18.99
CA ASP A 161 -5.71 -7.15 18.09
C ASP A 161 -6.80 -8.13 18.57
N ALA A 162 -7.99 -8.07 17.97
CA ALA A 162 -9.10 -8.97 18.26
C ALA A 162 -8.77 -10.46 18.05
N THR A 163 -7.78 -10.76 17.20
CA THR A 163 -7.37 -12.13 16.87
C THR A 163 -6.31 -12.71 17.81
N GLY A 164 -5.54 -11.86 18.50
CA GLY A 164 -4.42 -12.28 19.34
C GLY A 164 -3.44 -11.15 19.65
N GLU A 165 -2.33 -11.51 20.28
CA GLU A 165 -1.26 -10.61 20.71
C GLU A 165 0.08 -11.11 20.15
N ILE A 166 0.98 -10.18 19.81
CA ILE A 166 2.37 -10.49 19.50
C ILE A 166 3.22 -10.18 20.73
N TRP A 167 3.98 -11.18 21.18
CA TRP A 167 4.89 -11.06 22.30
C TRP A 167 6.34 -11.16 21.83
N SER A 168 7.19 -10.25 22.29
CA SER A 168 8.64 -10.37 22.10
C SER A 168 9.23 -11.33 23.13
N VAL A 169 10.39 -11.91 22.83
CA VAL A 169 11.24 -12.63 23.79
C VAL A 169 12.70 -12.49 23.37
N HIS A 170 13.57 -12.26 24.36
CA HIS A 170 15.01 -12.20 24.13
C HIS A 170 15.66 -13.50 24.58
N LEU A 171 16.50 -14.07 23.72
CA LEU A 171 17.22 -15.32 23.99
C LEU A 171 18.58 -15.31 23.31
N PHE A 172 19.43 -16.26 23.70
CA PHE A 172 20.72 -16.42 23.05
C PHE A 172 20.55 -16.99 21.64
N ARG A 173 21.22 -16.40 20.64
CA ARG A 173 21.12 -16.77 19.23
C ARG A 173 21.35 -18.26 18.98
N ARG A 174 22.25 -18.90 19.75
CA ARG A 174 22.59 -20.32 19.62
C ARG A 174 21.45 -21.29 19.91
N VAL A 175 20.44 -20.87 20.67
CA VAL A 175 19.30 -21.73 21.04
C VAL A 175 18.02 -21.37 20.29
N LYS A 176 18.10 -20.50 19.28
CA LYS A 176 16.91 -20.00 18.57
C LYS A 176 16.09 -21.13 17.97
N ASP A 177 16.73 -22.10 17.32
CA ASP A 177 16.04 -23.19 16.63
C ASP A 177 15.41 -24.18 17.62
N ALA A 178 16.09 -24.42 18.75
CA ALA A 178 15.56 -25.24 19.84
C ALA A 178 14.33 -24.58 20.47
N PHE A 179 14.38 -23.28 20.73
CA PHE A 179 13.25 -22.51 21.25
C PHE A 179 12.04 -22.54 20.29
N VAL A 180 12.27 -22.32 18.99
CA VAL A 180 11.20 -22.36 17.97
C VAL A 180 10.56 -23.75 17.90
N THR A 181 11.36 -24.82 18.05
CA THR A 181 10.86 -26.20 18.05
C THR A 181 9.97 -26.45 19.27
N SER A 182 10.42 -26.13 20.48
CA SER A 182 9.63 -26.29 21.70
C SER A 182 8.38 -25.40 21.72
N ALA A 183 8.45 -24.18 21.18
CA ALA A 183 7.27 -23.32 21.04
C ALA A 183 6.24 -23.93 20.08
N ARG A 184 6.69 -24.55 18.97
CA ARG A 184 5.82 -25.25 18.02
C ARG A 184 5.15 -26.47 18.67
N GLU A 185 5.87 -27.22 19.50
CA GLU A 185 5.30 -28.34 20.28
C GLU A 185 4.21 -27.85 21.25
N ALA A 186 4.35 -26.65 21.80
CA ALA A 186 3.33 -25.98 22.61
C ALA A 186 2.19 -25.34 21.77
N GLY A 187 2.19 -25.52 20.44
CA GLY A 187 1.18 -24.97 19.54
C GLY A 187 1.31 -23.46 19.29
N ILE A 188 2.47 -22.87 19.56
CA ILE A 188 2.73 -21.44 19.42
C ILE A 188 3.65 -21.18 18.24
N VAL A 189 3.23 -20.27 17.37
CA VAL A 189 3.99 -19.89 16.18
C VAL A 189 4.90 -18.72 16.52
N VAL A 190 6.21 -18.95 16.40
CA VAL A 190 7.26 -17.95 16.62
C VAL A 190 7.84 -17.55 15.27
N ARG A 191 8.06 -16.25 15.08
CA ARG A 191 8.61 -15.63 13.87
C ARG A 191 9.86 -14.83 14.22
N GLU A 192 10.86 -14.93 13.37
CA GLU A 192 12.06 -14.10 13.44
C GLU A 192 11.78 -12.77 12.72
N HIS A 193 12.20 -11.67 13.32
CA HIS A 193 12.20 -10.40 12.61
C HIS A 193 13.38 -10.43 11.63
N PRO A 194 13.18 -10.13 10.32
CA PRO A 194 14.29 -9.95 9.41
C PRO A 194 15.05 -8.69 9.85
N SER A 195 16.03 -8.86 10.74
CA SER A 195 16.96 -7.81 11.13
C SER A 195 17.55 -7.23 9.85
N SER A 196 17.41 -5.92 9.63
CA SER A 196 18.10 -5.25 8.53
C SER A 196 19.59 -5.38 8.80
N ALA A 197 20.28 -6.21 8.01
CA ALA A 197 21.72 -6.11 7.88
C ALA A 197 22.10 -4.75 7.28
#